data_AF-A0AAU6CT61-F1
#
_entry.id   AF-A0AAU6CT61-F1
#
_cell.length_a   1.000
_cell.length_b   1.000
_cell.length_c   1.000
_cell.angle_alpha   90.00
_cell.angle_beta   90.00
_cell.angle_gamma   90.00
#
_symmetry.space_group_name_H-M   'P 1'
#
loop_
_entity.id
_entity.type
_entity.pdbx_description
1 polymer ?
#
loop_
_entity_poly.entity_id
_entity_poly.type
_entity_poly.pdbx_seq_one_letter_code
_entity_poly.pdbx_strand_id
1 'polypeptide(L)' 'MEADVLRKAIFLLRDCHESEQQVVTRLKDYFPELAVGDREMYVSQAWDLVHGTHPAM' A
#
# COMPACT_ATOMS: atom_id res chain seq x y z
N MET A 1 -1.89 -7.85 11.19
CA MET A 1 -1.24 -8.26 9.94
C MET A 1 -1.75 -7.43 8.76
N GLU A 2 -3.00 -7.58 8.32
CA GLU A 2 -3.54 -6.80 7.18
C GLU A 2 -3.51 -5.28 7.44
N ALA A 3 -3.91 -4.86 8.64
CA ALA A 3 -3.84 -3.46 9.07
C ALA A 3 -2.40 -2.91 9.16
N ASP A 4 -1.41 -3.78 9.40
CA ASP A 4 0.01 -3.42 9.45
C ASP A 4 0.58 -3.22 8.05
N VAL A 5 0.21 -4.09 7.09
CA VAL A 5 0.57 -3.95 5.67
C VAL A 5 0.00 -2.66 5.12
N LEU A 6 -1.28 -2.38 5.36
CA LEU A 6 -1.96 -1.18 4.88
C LEU A 6 -1.32 0.10 5.47
N ARG A 7 -1.06 0.13 6.78
CA ARG A 7 -0.35 1.27 7.41
C ARG A 7 1.04 1.49 6.81
N LYS A 8 1.78 0.41 6.56
CA LYS A 8 3.11 0.50 5.97
C LYS A 8 3.04 1.03 4.53
N ALA A 9 2.08 0.55 3.74
CA ALA A 9 1.83 1.04 2.39
C ALA A 9 1.48 2.52 2.37
N ILE A 10 0.56 2.96 3.24
CA ILE A 10 0.19 4.38 3.42
C ILE A 10 1.42 5.22 3.77
N PHE A 11 2.26 4.76 4.69
CA PHE A 11 3.49 5.47 5.06
C PHE A 11 4.45 5.60 3.87
N LEU A 12 4.69 4.52 3.11
CA LEU A 12 5.59 4.57 1.96
C LEU A 12 5.04 5.47 0.84
N LEU A 13 3.73 5.45 0.61
CA LEU A 13 3.08 6.30 -0.38
C LEU A 13 3.03 7.78 0.03
N ARG A 14 2.65 8.07 1.28
CA ARG A 14 2.40 9.43 1.76
C ARG A 14 3.63 10.13 2.32
N ASP A 15 4.40 9.43 3.16
CA ASP A 15 5.52 10.01 3.89
C ASP A 15 6.84 9.81 3.13
N CYS A 16 7.00 8.70 2.39
CA CYS A 16 8.18 8.49 1.53
C CYS A 16 7.96 8.91 0.06
N HIS A 17 6.73 9.29 -0.32
CA HIS A 17 6.38 9.70 -1.69
C HIS A 17 6.80 8.67 -2.76
N GLU A 18 6.83 7.38 -2.40
CA GLU A 18 7.16 6.32 -3.34
C GLU A 18 5.99 6.03 -4.28
N SER A 19 6.29 5.60 -5.51
CA SER A 19 5.27 5.15 -6.45
C SER A 19 4.66 3.80 -6.03
N GLU A 20 3.42 3.52 -6.41
CA GLU A 20 2.72 2.25 -6.10
C GLU A 20 3.59 1.00 -6.36
N GLN A 21 4.23 0.93 -7.53
CA GLN A 21 5.11 -0.20 -7.89
C GLN A 21 6.34 -0.35 -6.97
N GLN A 22 6.90 0.76 -6.50
CA GLN A 22 8.00 0.75 -5.54
C GLN A 22 7.51 0.23 -4.18
N VAL A 23 6.33 0.67 -3.76
CA VAL A 23 5.73 0.22 -2.49
C VAL A 23 5.38 -1.27 -2.54
N VAL A 24 4.80 -1.78 -3.63
CA VAL A 24 4.55 -3.23 -3.82
C VAL A 24 5.84 -4.04 -3.69
N THR A 25 6.91 -3.53 -4.30
CA THR A 25 8.24 -4.18 -4.24
C THR A 25 8.77 -4.15 -2.81
N ARG A 26 8.72 -3.00 -2.13
CA ARG A 26 9.21 -2.86 -0.75
C ARG A 26 8.40 -3.64 0.27
N LEU A 27 7.09 -3.79 0.09
CA LEU A 27 6.26 -4.60 0.98
C LEU A 27 6.72 -6.06 1.01
N LYS A 28 7.38 -6.56 -0.05
CA LYS A 28 8.03 -7.88 -0.06
C LYS A 28 9.06 -8.04 1.07
N ASP A 29 9.85 -6.99 1.32
CA ASP A 29 10.95 -7.04 2.28
C ASP A 29 10.44 -7.03 3.73
N TYR A 30 9.28 -6.41 3.97
CA TYR A 30 8.64 -6.37 5.28
C TYR A 30 7.66 -7.53 5.52
N PHE A 31 7.00 -8.00 4.47
CA PHE A 31 5.96 -9.03 4.51
C PHE A 31 6.24 -10.08 3.42
N PRO A 32 7.28 -10.92 3.60
CA PRO A 32 7.69 -11.90 2.59
C PRO A 32 6.65 -13.00 2.36
N GLU A 33 5.80 -13.27 3.35
CA GLU A 33 4.70 -14.24 3.31
C GLU A 33 3.50 -13.77 2.48
N LEU A 34 3.37 -12.46 2.21
CA LEU A 34 2.27 -11.92 1.41
C LEU A 34 2.45 -12.29 -0.07
N ALA A 35 1.40 -12.70 -0.78
CA ALA A 35 1.50 -12.89 -2.22
C ALA A 35 1.62 -11.54 -2.94
N VAL A 36 2.15 -11.53 -4.17
CA VAL A 36 2.29 -10.28 -4.93
C VAL A 36 0.94 -9.59 -5.18
N GLY A 37 -0.11 -10.37 -5.48
CA GLY A 37 -1.46 -9.85 -5.70
C GLY A 37 -2.06 -9.22 -4.45
N ASP A 38 -1.79 -9.78 -3.26
CA ASP A 38 -2.22 -9.16 -2.01
C ASP A 38 -1.54 -7.81 -1.79
N ARG A 39 -0.22 -7.72 -2.08
CA ARG A 39 0.52 -6.46 -1.94
C ARG A 39 -0.02 -5.39 -2.88
N GLU A 40 -0.31 -5.74 -4.13
CA GLU A 40 -0.93 -4.83 -5.09
C GLU A 40 -2.30 -4.33 -4.60
N MET A 41 -3.13 -5.24 -4.08
CA MET A 41 -4.42 -4.88 -3.49
C MET A 41 -4.27 -3.89 -2.32
N TYR A 42 -3.36 -4.16 -1.37
CA TYR A 42 -3.13 -3.26 -0.24
C TYR A 42 -2.54 -1.91 -0.65
N VAL A 43 -1.67 -1.90 -1.65
CA VAL A 43 -1.09 -0.65 -2.17
C VAL A 43 -2.15 0.20 -2.87
N SER A 44 -3.01 -0.41 -3.68
CA SER A 44 -4.15 0.29 -4.30
C SER A 44 -5.09 0.86 -3.24
N GLN A 45 -5.47 0.08 -2.22
CA GLN A 45 -6.29 0.58 -1.11
C GLN A 45 -5.60 1.73 -0.35
N ALA A 46 -4.29 1.60 -0.10
CA ALA A 46 -3.52 2.64 0.55
C ALA A 46 -3.44 3.92 -0.31
N TRP A 47 -3.31 3.77 -1.62
CA TRP A 47 -3.29 4.88 -2.57
C TRP A 47 -4.60 5.66 -2.55
N ASP A 48 -5.74 4.96 -2.58
CA ASP A 48 -7.07 5.57 -2.46
C ASP A 48 -7.25 6.31 -1.13
N LEU A 49 -6.78 5.73 -0.02
CA LEU A 49 -6.82 6.37 1.29
C LEU A 49 -5.93 7.61 1.38
N VAL A 50 -4.79 7.63 0.69
CA VAL A 50 -3.85 8.77 0.67
C VAL A 50 -4.36 9.90 -0.24
N HIS A 51 -4.92 9.56 -1.40
CA HIS A 51 -5.36 10.54 -2.40
C HIS A 51 -6.82 10.96 -2.24
N GLY A 52 -7.56 10.32 -1.33
CA GLY A 52 -8.93 10.72 -1.00
C GLY A 52 -9.92 10.50 -2.13
N THR A 53 -9.66 9.57 -3.06
CA THR A 53 -10.58 9.18 -4.13
C THR A 53 -11.69 8.28 -3.60
N HIS A 54 -12.47 8.80 -2.66
CA HIS A 54 -13.87 8.43 -2.47
C HIS A 54 -14.69 9.74 -2.47
N PRO A 55 -15.10 10.28 -3.63
CA PRO A 55 -16.44 10.80 -3.68
C PRO A 55 -17.35 9.56 -3.73
N ALA A 56 -17.89 9.19 -2.57
CA ALA A 56 -19.14 8.45 -2.56
C ALA A 56 -20.20 9.38 -3.18
N MET A 57 -20.44 9.25 -4.49
CA MET A 57 -21.66 9.70 -5.17
C MET A 57 -21.94 8.79 -6.37
#